data_AF-A0AAQ2G6R8-F1
#
_entry.id   AF-A0AAQ2G6R8-F1
#
_cell.length_a   1.000
_cell.length_b   1.000
_cell.length_c   1.000
_cell.angle_alpha   90.00
_cell.angle_beta   90.00
_cell.angle_gamma   90.00
#
_symmetry.space_group_name_H-M   'P 1'
#
loop_
_entity.id
_entity.type
_entity.pdbx_description
1 polymer ?
#
loop_
_entity_poly.entity_id
_entity_poly.type
_entity_poly.pdbx_seq_one_letter_code
_entity_poly.pdbx_strand_id
1 'polypeptide(L)'
;MMGASHAITGAAGWLVLTGPLAAAVGIHADPQLQIIGALTTAGAALISDWDHPRATIAYALPPITNVLAAGIRAIAGGHRQGTHSLLAVVAFTALTAALTPLRITLDGQTYAIGQGIVAA
;
A
#
# COMPACT_ATOMS: atom_id res chain seq x y z
N MET A 1 2.95 -15.05 0.23
CA MET A 1 3.88 -15.35 -0.87
C MET A 1 5.21 -14.71 -0.48
N MET A 2 6.20 -14.55 -1.36
CA MET A 2 7.34 -13.66 -1.04
C MET A 2 7.01 -12.21 -1.44
N GLY A 3 7.71 -11.23 -0.85
CA GLY A 3 7.39 -9.81 -1.03
C GLY A 3 7.30 -9.34 -2.49
N ALA A 4 8.14 -9.87 -3.38
CA ALA A 4 8.07 -9.54 -4.81
C ALA A 4 6.72 -9.91 -5.44
N SER A 5 6.16 -11.08 -5.11
CA SER A 5 4.86 -11.50 -5.63
C SER A 5 3.72 -10.63 -5.09
N HIS A 6 3.78 -10.22 -3.81
CA HIS A 6 2.83 -9.27 -3.23
C HIS A 6 2.91 -7.91 -3.94
N ALA A 7 4.10 -7.37 -4.12
CA ALA A 7 4.30 -6.10 -4.81
C ALA A 7 3.79 -6.13 -6.26
N ILE A 8 4.12 -7.19 -7.01
CA ILE A 8 3.68 -7.36 -8.41
C ILE A 8 2.15 -7.46 -8.50
N THR A 9 1.53 -8.23 -7.61
CA THR A 9 0.06 -8.39 -7.60
C THR A 9 -0.65 -7.09 -7.23
N GLY A 10 -0.12 -6.32 -6.27
CA GLY A 10 -0.62 -4.98 -5.94
C GLY A 10 -0.56 -4.02 -7.14
N ALA A 11 0.61 -3.92 -7.79
CA ALA A 11 0.81 -3.09 -8.96
C ALA A 11 -0.11 -3.48 -10.13
N ALA A 12 -0.21 -4.78 -10.41
CA ALA A 12 -1.06 -5.31 -11.46
C ALA A 12 -2.54 -5.02 -11.19
N GLY A 13 -2.98 -5.17 -9.92
CA GLY A 13 -4.34 -4.85 -9.51
C GLY A 13 -4.71 -3.40 -9.81
N TRP A 14 -3.83 -2.45 -9.48
CA TRP A 14 -4.02 -1.04 -9.83
C TRP A 14 -4.14 -0.83 -11.33
N LEU A 15 -3.14 -1.26 -12.10
CA LEU A 15 -3.08 -1.01 -13.55
C LEU A 15 -4.30 -1.58 -14.28
N VAL A 16 -4.80 -2.75 -13.87
CA VAL A 16 -6.00 -3.35 -14.45
C VAL A 16 -7.26 -2.56 -14.07
N LEU A 17 -7.42 -2.20 -12.80
CA LEU A 17 -8.61 -1.51 -12.30
C LEU A 17 -8.72 -0.07 -12.83
N THR A 18 -7.62 0.67 -12.86
CA THR A 18 -7.61 2.09 -13.24
C THR A 18 -7.27 2.32 -14.71
N GLY A 19 -6.79 1.29 -15.41
CA GLY A 19 -6.56 1.30 -16.86
C GLY A 19 -7.78 0.77 -17.61
N PRO A 20 -7.74 -0.47 -18.13
CA PRO A 20 -8.78 -0.98 -19.03
C PRO A 20 -10.17 -1.05 -18.38
N LEU A 21 -10.29 -1.40 -17.09
CA LEU A 21 -11.60 -1.50 -16.44
C LEU A 21 -12.23 -0.13 -16.20
N ALA A 22 -11.46 0.87 -15.77
CA ALA A 22 -11.92 2.25 -15.67
C ALA A 22 -12.27 2.83 -17.04
N ALA A 23 -11.43 2.59 -18.06
CA ALA A 23 -11.66 3.07 -19.42
C ALA A 23 -12.96 2.49 -20.01
N ALA A 24 -13.29 1.23 -19.69
CA ALA A 24 -14.53 0.59 -20.12
C ALA A 24 -15.80 1.29 -19.58
N VAL A 25 -15.69 2.08 -18.50
CA VAL A 25 -16.78 2.90 -17.94
C VAL A 25 -16.56 4.40 -18.16
N GLY A 26 -15.67 4.78 -19.09
CA GLY A 26 -15.43 6.17 -19.49
C GLY A 26 -14.45 6.95 -18.60
N ILE A 27 -13.81 6.31 -17.62
CA ILE A 27 -12.86 6.95 -16.70
C ILE A 27 -11.43 6.72 -17.22
N HIS A 28 -10.70 7.81 -17.48
CA HIS A 28 -9.33 7.75 -18.00
C HIS A 28 -8.37 8.43 -17.03
N ALA A 29 -7.42 7.67 -16.51
CA ALA A 29 -6.35 8.21 -15.67
C ALA A 29 -5.14 8.60 -16.52
N ASP A 30 -4.46 9.66 -16.12
CA ASP A 30 -3.19 10.10 -16.70
C ASP A 30 -2.15 8.95 -16.61
N PRO A 31 -1.36 8.68 -17.67
CA PRO A 31 -0.26 7.70 -17.64
C PRO A 31 0.70 7.87 -16.45
N GLN A 32 0.96 9.10 -16.01
CA GLN A 32 1.79 9.36 -14.82
C GLN A 32 1.12 8.84 -13.54
N LEU A 33 -0.19 9.05 -13.39
CA LEU A 33 -0.97 8.51 -12.26
C LEU A 33 -1.05 6.99 -12.29
N GLN A 34 -1.00 6.37 -13.47
CA GLN A 34 -0.91 4.92 -13.60
C GLN A 34 0.36 4.36 -12.97
N ILE A 35 1.52 4.93 -13.33
CA ILE A 35 2.83 4.49 -12.83
C ILE A 35 2.92 4.75 -11.32
N ILE A 36 2.54 5.94 -10.89
CA ILE A 36 2.64 6.32 -9.48
C ILE A 36 1.71 5.46 -8.62
N GLY A 37 0.46 5.29 -9.03
CA GLY A 37 -0.48 4.43 -8.31
C GLY A 37 -0.08 2.95 -8.30
N ALA A 38 0.56 2.45 -9.36
CA ALA A 38 1.11 1.10 -9.39
C ALA A 38 2.24 0.92 -8.36
N LEU A 39 3.12 1.92 -8.22
CA LEU A 39 4.18 1.90 -7.18
C LEU A 39 3.58 1.98 -5.77
N THR A 40 2.60 2.86 -5.56
CA THR A 40 1.92 3.01 -4.26
C THR A 40 1.21 1.72 -3.85
N THR A 41 0.48 1.09 -4.76
CA THR A 41 -0.23 -0.17 -4.49
C THR A 41 0.69 -1.37 -4.37
N ALA A 42 1.83 -1.39 -5.06
CA ALA A 42 2.88 -2.38 -4.83
C ALA A 42 3.40 -2.33 -3.39
N GLY A 43 3.67 -1.12 -2.88
CA GLY A 43 4.09 -0.92 -1.49
C GLY A 43 2.99 -1.32 -0.49
N ALA A 44 1.75 -0.91 -0.73
CA ALA A 44 0.61 -1.24 0.14
C ALA A 44 0.36 -2.76 0.20
N ALA A 45 0.57 -3.51 -0.89
CA ALA A 45 0.42 -4.96 -0.90
C ALA A 45 1.43 -5.69 0.01
N LEU A 46 2.53 -5.03 0.40
CA LEU A 46 3.49 -5.57 1.37
C LEU A 46 2.98 -5.50 2.81
N ILE A 47 1.87 -4.80 3.10
CA ILE A 47 1.28 -4.70 4.44
C ILE A 47 1.02 -6.09 5.05
N SER A 48 0.53 -7.03 4.23
CA SER A 48 0.24 -8.40 4.69
C SER A 48 1.48 -9.14 5.16
N ASP A 49 2.66 -8.82 4.60
CA ASP A 49 3.92 -9.51 4.89
C ASP A 49 4.59 -9.04 6.19
N TRP A 50 4.14 -7.94 6.81
CA TRP A 50 4.71 -7.43 8.06
C TRP A 50 4.51 -8.37 9.27
N ASP A 51 3.56 -9.30 9.19
CA ASP A 51 3.34 -10.31 10.23
C ASP A 51 4.25 -11.55 10.07
N HIS A 52 4.98 -11.65 8.96
CA HIS A 52 5.77 -12.82 8.61
C HIS A 52 7.25 -12.61 9.01
N PRO A 53 7.81 -13.43 9.92
CA PRO A 53 9.15 -13.21 10.48
C PRO A 53 10.29 -13.28 9.45
N ARG A 54 10.04 -13.91 8.29
CA ARG A 54 11.00 -14.02 7.18
C ARG A 54 10.63 -13.20 5.94
N ALA A 55 9.69 -12.26 6.05
CA ALA A 55 9.35 -11.42 4.90
C ALA A 55 10.49 -10.45 4.59
N THR A 56 10.72 -10.18 3.31
CA THR A 56 11.75 -9.25 2.85
C THR A 56 11.55 -7.84 3.42
N ILE A 57 10.29 -7.41 3.62
CA ILE A 57 9.98 -6.09 4.19
C ILE A 57 10.47 -5.92 5.63
N ALA A 58 10.51 -7.00 6.42
CA ALA A 58 11.00 -6.98 7.81
C ALA A 58 12.51 -6.74 7.91
N TYR A 59 13.23 -6.84 6.79
CA TYR A 59 14.68 -6.65 6.70
C TYR A 59 15.08 -5.57 5.69
N ALA A 60 14.12 -4.76 5.20
CA ALA A 60 14.38 -3.76 4.19
C ALA A 60 15.20 -2.56 4.71
N LEU A 61 15.05 -2.23 6.00
CA LEU A 61 15.80 -1.17 6.67
C LEU A 61 16.02 -1.53 8.15
N PRO A 62 16.99 -2.41 8.47
CA PRO A 62 17.32 -2.72 9.85
C PRO A 62 17.95 -1.51 10.57
N PRO A 63 17.70 -1.32 11.89
CA PRO A 63 16.88 -2.16 12.76
C PRO A 63 15.39 -1.78 12.75
N ILE A 64 15.01 -0.68 12.08
CA ILE A 64 13.68 -0.07 12.14
C ILE A 64 12.60 -1.06 11.69
N THR A 65 12.79 -1.65 10.51
CA THR A 65 11.84 -2.61 9.93
C THR A 65 11.70 -3.89 10.76
N ASN A 66 12.76 -4.34 11.43
CA ASN A 66 12.68 -5.51 12.31
C ASN A 66 11.79 -5.26 13.52
N VAL A 67 11.96 -4.09 14.17
CA VAL A 67 11.17 -3.71 15.35
C VAL A 67 9.70 -3.52 14.98
N LEU A 68 9.44 -2.84 13.87
CA LEU A 68 8.08 -2.65 13.36
C LEU A 68 7.40 -3.97 13.01
N ALA A 69 8.09 -4.88 12.32
CA ALA A 69 7.57 -6.20 11.99
C ALA A 69 7.28 -7.04 13.24
N ALA A 70 8.15 -6.99 14.26
CA ALA A 70 7.90 -7.68 15.52
C ALA A 70 6.64 -7.15 16.23
N GLY A 71 6.44 -5.83 16.25
CA GLY A 71 5.25 -5.20 16.82
C GLY A 71 3.98 -5.55 16.05
N ILE A 72 3.98 -5.41 14.72
CA ILE A 72 2.84 -5.75 13.86
C ILE A 72 2.49 -7.23 14.01
N ARG A 73 3.47 -8.13 14.00
CA ARG A 73 3.24 -9.56 14.22
C ARG A 73 2.57 -9.84 15.56
N ALA A 74 2.99 -9.16 16.63
CA ALA A 74 2.40 -9.33 17.95
C ALA A 74 0.93 -8.87 17.99
N ILE A 75 0.63 -7.71 17.40
CA ILE A 75 -0.73 -7.16 17.34
C ILE A 75 -1.63 -8.00 16.42
N ALA A 76 -1.10 -8.43 15.27
CA ALA A 76 -1.82 -9.21 14.28
C ALA A 76 -2.09 -10.66 14.73
N GLY A 77 -1.47 -11.14 15.82
CA GLY A 77 -1.65 -12.51 16.32
C GLY A 77 -0.82 -13.56 15.58
N GLY A 78 0.22 -13.15 14.84
CA GLY A 78 1.09 -14.03 14.07
C GLY A 78 0.70 -14.17 12.59
N HIS A 79 1.39 -15.07 11.89
CA HIS A 79 1.31 -15.17 10.44
C HIS A 79 -0.08 -15.64 9.97
N ARG A 80 -0.72 -14.85 9.10
CA ARG A 80 -2.03 -15.10 8.44
C ARG A 80 -3.27 -14.84 9.29
N GLN A 81 -3.13 -14.14 10.40
CA GLN A 81 -4.26 -13.75 11.23
C GLN A 81 -4.69 -12.33 10.84
N GLY A 82 -4.26 -11.32 11.60
CA GLY A 82 -4.71 -9.93 11.45
C GLY A 82 -4.54 -9.38 10.04
N THR A 83 -3.30 -9.32 9.52
CA THR A 83 -3.00 -8.63 8.25
C THR A 83 -3.53 -9.36 7.00
N HIS A 84 -3.96 -10.61 7.14
CA HIS A 84 -4.54 -11.44 6.08
C HIS A 84 -6.06 -11.62 6.23
N SER A 85 -6.72 -10.74 6.97
CA SER A 85 -8.17 -10.78 7.20
C SER A 85 -8.92 -9.75 6.34
N LEU A 86 -10.21 -10.01 6.07
CA LEU A 86 -11.10 -9.00 5.46
C LEU A 86 -11.23 -7.76 6.33
N LEU A 87 -11.15 -7.91 7.66
CA LEU A 87 -11.13 -6.78 8.59
C LEU A 87 -9.93 -5.88 8.32
N ALA A 88 -8.74 -6.44 8.11
CA ALA A 88 -7.56 -5.65 7.76
C ALA A 88 -7.74 -4.93 6.42
N VAL A 89 -8.32 -5.57 5.40
CA VAL A 89 -8.63 -4.91 4.12
C VAL A 89 -9.52 -3.67 4.37
N VAL A 90 -10.64 -3.84 5.07
CA VAL A 90 -11.56 -2.73 5.38
C VAL A 90 -10.86 -1.64 6.21
N ALA A 91 -10.10 -2.03 7.24
CA ALA A 91 -9.43 -1.09 8.13
C ALA A 91 -8.37 -0.25 7.40
N PHE A 92 -7.51 -0.87 6.58
CA PHE A 92 -6.49 -0.13 5.83
C PHE A 92 -7.09 0.73 4.73
N THR A 93 -8.12 0.27 4.03
CA THR A 93 -8.85 1.10 3.06
C THR A 93 -9.51 2.31 3.73
N ALA A 94 -10.17 2.10 4.88
CA ALA A 94 -10.80 3.18 5.64
C ALA A 94 -9.76 4.17 6.17
N LEU A 95 -8.61 3.68 6.65
CA LEU A 95 -7.50 4.52 7.10
C LEU A 95 -6.99 5.40 5.95
N THR A 96 -6.73 4.83 4.77
CA THR A 96 -6.30 5.58 3.59
C THR A 96 -7.33 6.65 3.20
N ALA A 97 -8.61 6.30 3.17
CA ALA A 97 -9.69 7.24 2.88
C ALA A 97 -9.76 8.38 3.91
N ALA A 98 -9.62 8.06 5.20
CA ALA A 98 -9.64 9.04 6.29
C ALA A 98 -8.41 9.97 6.28
N LEU A 99 -7.25 9.50 5.79
CA LEU A 99 -6.03 10.30 5.65
C LEU A 99 -5.96 11.11 4.36
N THR A 100 -6.78 10.79 3.35
CA THR A 100 -6.84 11.52 2.07
C THR A 100 -7.12 13.03 2.20
N PRO A 101 -8.02 13.53 3.09
CA PRO A 101 -8.22 14.96 3.26
C PRO A 101 -7.05 15.67 3.94
N LEU A 102 -6.17 14.94 4.66
CA LEU A 102 -5.01 15.54 5.30
C LEU A 102 -3.95 15.85 4.24
N ARG A 103 -3.60 17.12 4.10
CA ARG A 103 -2.68 17.62 3.07
C ARG A 103 -1.53 18.38 3.71
N ILE A 104 -0.35 18.22 3.15
CA ILE A 104 0.84 18.99 3.53
C ILE A 104 1.36 19.75 2.31
N THR A 105 1.79 20.99 2.52
CA THR A 105 2.41 21.80 1.46
C THR A 105 3.91 21.89 1.72
N LEU A 106 4.70 21.42 0.76
CA LEU A 106 6.17 21.44 0.79
C LEU A 106 6.65 22.06 -0.52
N ASP A 107 7.49 23.10 -0.44
CA ASP A 107 8.06 23.79 -1.61
C ASP A 107 7.02 24.19 -2.68
N GLY A 108 5.83 24.61 -2.23
CA GLY A 108 4.73 25.02 -3.10
C GLY A 108 3.90 23.88 -3.71
N GLN A 109 4.25 22.62 -3.45
CA GLN A 109 3.50 21.44 -3.88
C GLN A 109 2.63 20.88 -2.76
N THR A 110 1.41 20.45 -3.08
CA THR A 110 0.46 19.91 -2.09
C THR A 110 0.39 18.40 -2.21
N TYR A 111 0.64 17.70 -1.10
CA TYR A 111 0.61 16.24 -1.03
C TYR A 111 -0.50 15.80 -0.09
N ALA A 112 -1.40 14.95 -0.58
CA ALA A 112 -2.37 14.28 0.27
C ALA A 112 -1.68 13.12 1.00
N ILE A 113 -1.67 13.14 2.33
CA ILE A 113 -1.00 12.11 3.14
C ILE A 113 -1.54 10.72 2.83
N GLY A 114 -2.86 10.58 2.67
CA GLY A 114 -3.49 9.31 2.29
C GLY A 114 -3.07 8.77 0.91
N GLN A 115 -2.55 9.63 0.01
CA GLN A 115 -2.09 9.22 -1.31
C GLN A 115 -0.59 8.90 -1.33
N GLY A 116 0.16 9.28 -0.29
CA GLY A 116 1.62 9.18 -0.23
C GLY A 116 2.31 10.39 -0.87
N ILE A 117 3.55 10.24 -1.35
CA ILE A 117 4.33 11.31 -2.00
C ILE A 117 3.86 11.53 -3.46
N VAL A 118 2.61 11.19 -3.75
CA VAL A 118 1.99 11.42 -5.06
C VAL A 118 1.66 12.90 -5.11
N ALA A 119 2.47 13.67 -5.83
CA ALA A 119 2.22 15.09 -6.05
C ALA A 119 0.85 15.24 -6.71
N ALA A 120 -0.03 16.03 -6.08
CA ALA A 120 -1.29 16.48 -6.67
C ALA A 120 -1.06 17.74 -7.48
#